data_AF-F0RSI3-F1
#
_entry.id   AF-F0RSI3-F1
#
_cell.length_a   1.000
_cell.length_b   1.000
_cell.length_c   1.000
_cell.angle_alpha   90.00
_cell.angle_beta   90.00
_cell.angle_gamma   90.00
#
_symmetry.space_group_name_H-M   'P 1'
#
loop_
_entity.id
_entity.type
_entity.pdbx_description
1 polymer ?
#
loop_
_entity_poly.entity_id
_entity_poly.type
_entity_poly.pdbx_seq_one_letter_code
_entity_poly.pdbx_strand_id
1 'polypeptide(L)'
;MQESFLKRHLMLSIVFGSLLMIFGIYLMFQQESFIRIFISILGLFLTGSGLFSLFSLNRYQLGKRTKIATLVKALISLGLGVVAIIVPLSAANVSWTVLLYVIAAELIFSSIILFLDALLLRKSGIIISGMLSEGVFSLVVAILLFVFPQQIGSMLLKLVGAVLIASGLAMVLWAYRIRKINRQSSTQTIEAEAVVVDEPSKD
;
A
#
# COMPACT_ATOMS: atom_id res chain seq x y z
N MET A 1 15.51 29.86 20.95
CA MET A 1 14.76 28.59 21.16
C MET A 1 14.46 27.81 19.86
N GLN A 2 14.29 28.46 18.70
CA GLN A 2 13.97 27.77 17.42
C GLN A 2 15.06 26.83 16.87
N GLU A 3 16.36 27.12 17.11
CA GLU A 3 17.45 26.26 16.60
C GLU A 3 17.45 24.83 17.18
N SER A 4 17.07 24.68 18.44
CA SER A 4 17.01 23.38 19.12
C SER A 4 15.93 22.48 18.50
N PHE A 5 14.77 23.07 18.18
CA PHE A 5 13.65 22.36 17.57
C PHE A 5 13.96 21.89 16.15
N LEU A 6 14.59 22.75 15.33
CA LEU A 6 15.02 22.40 13.97
C LEU A 6 16.12 21.35 13.95
N LYS A 7 17.13 21.44 14.84
CA LYS A 7 18.17 20.40 14.97
C LYS A 7 17.57 19.06 15.38
N ARG A 8 16.62 19.05 16.33
CA ARG A 8 15.95 17.83 16.78
C ARG A 8 15.10 17.20 15.67
N HIS A 9 14.34 18.00 14.92
CA HIS A 9 13.55 17.49 13.79
C HIS A 9 14.46 16.91 12.69
N LEU A 10 15.56 17.59 12.34
CA LEU A 10 16.48 17.09 11.32
C LEU A 10 17.18 15.80 11.76
N MET A 11 17.56 15.71 13.04
CA MET A 11 18.14 14.48 13.61
C MET A 11 17.13 13.33 13.59
N LEU A 12 15.87 13.58 13.95
CA LEU A 12 14.79 12.60 13.86
C LEU A 12 14.58 12.14 12.41
N SER A 13 14.56 13.04 11.44
CA SER A 13 14.41 12.70 10.02
C SER A 13 15.55 11.81 9.51
N ILE A 14 16.78 12.04 9.96
CA ILE A 14 17.93 11.20 9.60
C ILE A 14 17.81 9.81 10.23
N VAL A 15 17.42 9.72 11.51
CA VAL A 15 17.24 8.44 12.21
C VAL A 15 16.09 7.64 11.59
N PHE A 16 14.93 8.27 11.37
CA PHE A 16 13.79 7.62 10.72
C PHE A 16 14.10 7.22 9.28
N GLY A 17 14.78 8.08 8.51
CA GLY A 17 15.19 7.76 7.14
C GLY A 17 16.16 6.59 7.09
N SER A 18 17.13 6.54 7.99
CA SER A 18 18.08 5.42 8.13
C SER A 18 17.38 4.12 8.53
N LEU A 19 16.45 4.20 9.49
CA LEU A 19 15.68 3.05 9.95
C LEU A 19 14.77 2.51 8.83
N LEU A 20 14.12 3.39 8.07
CA LEU A 20 13.35 3.04 6.87
C LEU A 20 14.20 2.32 5.83
N MET A 21 15.44 2.78 5.63
CA MET A 21 16.36 2.16 4.68
C MET A 21 16.78 0.74 5.14
N ILE A 22 17.15 0.59 6.42
CA ILE A 22 17.49 -0.71 7.02
C ILE A 22 16.30 -1.65 6.95
N PHE A 23 15.10 -1.16 7.28
CA PHE A 23 13.86 -1.93 7.21
C PHE A 23 13.55 -2.36 5.78
N GLY A 24 13.71 -1.46 4.79
CA GLY A 24 13.53 -1.78 3.38
C GLY A 24 14.50 -2.86 2.90
N ILE A 25 15.78 -2.77 3.26
CA ILE A 25 16.79 -3.81 2.96
C ILE A 25 16.40 -5.14 3.62
N TYR A 26 16.05 -5.12 4.90
CA TYR A 26 15.62 -6.32 5.64
C TYR A 26 14.39 -6.97 5.00
N LEU A 27 13.40 -6.16 4.58
CA LEU A 27 12.20 -6.63 3.91
C LEU A 27 12.56 -7.41 2.64
N MET A 28 13.53 -6.96 1.84
CA MET A 28 13.93 -7.66 0.60
C MET A 28 14.39 -9.10 0.81
N PHE A 29 14.78 -9.50 2.02
CA PHE A 29 15.17 -10.87 2.36
C PHE A 29 14.03 -11.70 2.98
N GLN A 30 12.89 -11.09 3.33
CA GLN A 30 11.78 -11.73 4.05
C GLN A 30 10.63 -12.16 3.12
N GLN A 31 10.95 -12.96 2.09
CA GLN A 31 9.99 -13.35 1.06
C GLN A 31 8.82 -14.20 1.58
N GLU A 32 9.11 -15.20 2.42
CA GLU A 32 8.12 -16.11 3.02
C GLU A 32 7.04 -15.33 3.79
N SER A 33 7.47 -14.46 4.70
CA SER A 33 6.59 -13.67 5.56
C SER A 33 5.74 -12.70 4.77
N PHE A 34 6.29 -12.10 3.72
CA PHE A 34 5.55 -11.16 2.88
C PHE A 34 4.46 -11.82 2.05
N ILE A 35 4.71 -13.01 1.49
CA ILE A 35 3.69 -13.76 0.76
C ILE A 35 2.49 -14.05 1.66
N ARG A 36 2.73 -14.44 2.91
CA ARG A 36 1.65 -14.68 3.89
C ARG A 36 0.81 -13.43 4.14
N ILE A 37 1.47 -12.29 4.39
CA ILE A 37 0.79 -11.01 4.60
C ILE A 37 0.01 -10.60 3.34
N PHE A 38 0.60 -10.77 2.16
CA PHE A 38 -0.04 -10.44 0.89
C PHE A 38 -1.30 -11.28 0.65
N ILE A 39 -1.24 -12.59 0.90
CA ILE A 39 -2.40 -13.48 0.82
C ILE A 39 -3.48 -13.03 1.82
N SER A 40 -3.11 -12.64 3.04
CA SER A 40 -4.08 -12.13 4.03
C SER A 40 -4.73 -10.81 3.60
N ILE A 41 -3.99 -9.91 2.96
CA ILE A 41 -4.55 -8.66 2.40
C ILE A 41 -5.53 -8.98 1.26
N LEU A 42 -5.18 -9.90 0.37
CA LEU A 42 -6.11 -10.38 -0.65
C LEU A 42 -7.35 -11.02 -0.02
N GLY A 43 -7.18 -11.81 1.05
CA GLY A 43 -8.29 -12.39 1.80
C GLY A 43 -9.22 -11.34 2.40
N LEU A 44 -8.67 -10.25 2.94
CA LEU A 44 -9.45 -9.10 3.40
C LEU A 44 -10.22 -8.43 2.25
N PHE A 45 -9.59 -8.26 1.10
CA PHE A 45 -10.25 -7.74 -0.09
C PHE A 45 -11.41 -8.64 -0.54
N LEU A 46 -11.22 -9.96 -0.61
CA LEU A 46 -12.28 -10.93 -0.97
C LEU A 46 -13.44 -10.92 0.03
N THR A 47 -13.12 -10.85 1.32
CA THR A 47 -14.13 -10.76 2.38
C THR A 47 -14.94 -9.47 2.25
N GLY A 48 -14.28 -8.34 2.04
CA GLY A 48 -14.91 -7.04 1.81
C GLY A 48 -15.78 -7.03 0.55
N SER A 49 -15.28 -7.56 -0.56
CA SER A 49 -16.04 -7.72 -1.82
C SER A 49 -17.27 -8.60 -1.63
N GLY A 50 -17.14 -9.69 -0.88
CA GLY A 50 -18.26 -10.59 -0.56
C GLY A 50 -19.35 -9.91 0.25
N LEU A 51 -18.95 -9.21 1.32
CA LEU A 51 -19.86 -8.38 2.12
C LEU A 51 -20.56 -7.33 1.26
N PHE A 52 -19.83 -6.60 0.43
CA PHE A 52 -20.40 -5.59 -0.45
C PHE A 52 -21.39 -6.18 -1.45
N SER A 53 -21.05 -7.33 -2.05
CA SER A 53 -21.92 -8.08 -2.96
C SER A 53 -23.16 -8.63 -2.26
N LEU A 54 -23.06 -8.98 -0.97
CA LEU A 54 -24.22 -9.39 -0.17
C LEU A 54 -25.18 -8.22 0.08
N PHE A 55 -24.64 -7.04 0.38
CA PHE A 55 -25.45 -5.84 0.55
C PHE A 55 -26.08 -5.36 -0.77
N SER A 56 -25.39 -5.54 -1.90
CA SER A 56 -25.90 -5.14 -3.22
C SER A 56 -27.14 -5.94 -3.62
N LEU A 57 -27.24 -7.21 -3.21
CA LEU A 57 -28.41 -8.08 -3.45
C LEU A 57 -29.72 -7.56 -2.85
N ASN A 58 -29.63 -6.82 -1.75
CA ASN A 58 -30.80 -6.22 -1.10
C ASN A 58 -31.11 -4.81 -1.63
N ARG A 59 -30.08 -4.10 -2.12
CA ARG A 59 -30.24 -2.72 -2.63
C ARG A 59 -30.58 -2.64 -4.12
N TYR A 60 -30.15 -3.61 -4.93
CA TYR A 60 -30.31 -3.54 -6.38
C TYR A 60 -31.35 -4.55 -6.89
N GLN A 61 -32.20 -4.11 -7.82
CA GLN A 61 -33.17 -4.97 -8.49
C GLN A 61 -32.49 -5.78 -9.61
N LEU A 62 -31.72 -6.78 -9.21
CA LEU A 62 -31.10 -7.73 -10.14
C LEU A 62 -32.13 -8.77 -10.62
N GLY A 63 -32.00 -9.21 -11.87
CA GLY A 63 -32.80 -10.33 -12.41
C GLY A 63 -32.54 -11.63 -11.63
N LYS A 64 -33.52 -12.56 -11.59
CA LYS A 64 -33.46 -13.78 -10.76
C LYS A 64 -32.16 -14.59 -10.94
N ARG A 65 -31.70 -14.79 -12.18
CA ARG A 65 -30.46 -15.55 -12.48
C ARG A 65 -29.21 -14.84 -11.97
N THR A 66 -29.12 -13.54 -12.23
CA THR A 66 -28.04 -12.67 -11.78
C THR A 66 -27.98 -12.60 -10.26
N LYS A 67 -29.14 -12.47 -9.60
CA LYS A 67 -29.27 -12.48 -8.14
C LYS A 67 -28.69 -13.74 -7.52
N ILE A 68 -28.93 -14.91 -8.12
CA ILE A 68 -28.34 -16.17 -7.65
C ILE A 68 -26.82 -16.17 -7.86
N ALA A 69 -26.35 -15.71 -9.02
CA ALA A 69 -24.93 -15.67 -9.33
C ALA A 69 -24.14 -14.72 -8.39
N THR A 70 -24.66 -13.52 -8.13
CA THR A 70 -24.09 -12.55 -7.18
C THR A 70 -24.11 -13.09 -5.75
N LEU A 71 -25.13 -13.88 -5.36
CA LEU A 71 -25.18 -14.53 -4.04
C LEU A 71 -24.13 -15.62 -3.91
N VAL A 72 -24.00 -16.50 -4.92
CA VAL A 72 -22.97 -17.55 -4.92
C VAL A 72 -21.58 -16.92 -4.90
N LYS A 73 -21.34 -15.89 -5.71
CA LYS A 73 -20.11 -15.09 -5.69
C LYS A 73 -19.82 -14.55 -4.29
N ALA A 74 -20.79 -13.90 -3.65
CA ALA A 74 -20.63 -13.30 -2.32
C ALA A 74 -20.27 -14.33 -1.25
N LEU A 75 -20.90 -15.51 -1.27
CA LEU A 75 -20.61 -16.58 -0.31
C LEU A 75 -19.23 -17.19 -0.53
N ILE A 76 -18.86 -17.47 -1.78
CA ILE A 76 -17.55 -18.02 -2.13
C ILE A 76 -16.44 -17.04 -1.75
N SER A 77 -16.59 -15.76 -2.11
CA SER A 77 -15.57 -14.74 -1.85
C SER A 77 -15.40 -14.49 -0.34
N LEU A 78 -16.49 -14.54 0.43
CA LEU A 78 -16.44 -14.40 1.88
C LEU A 78 -15.78 -15.61 2.54
N GLY A 79 -16.16 -16.82 2.13
CA GLY A 79 -15.55 -18.05 2.63
C GLY A 79 -14.05 -18.13 2.31
N LEU A 80 -13.68 -17.94 1.05
CA LEU A 80 -12.29 -17.95 0.62
C LEU A 80 -11.49 -16.80 1.21
N GLY A 81 -12.09 -15.63 1.37
CA GLY A 81 -11.46 -14.48 2.00
C GLY A 81 -11.07 -14.76 3.45
N VAL A 82 -11.97 -15.35 4.23
CA VAL A 82 -11.69 -15.77 5.62
C VAL A 82 -10.61 -16.84 5.66
N VAL A 83 -10.66 -17.85 4.78
CA VAL A 83 -9.62 -18.89 4.68
C VAL A 83 -8.26 -18.28 4.35
N ALA A 84 -8.20 -17.35 3.40
CA ALA A 84 -6.98 -16.66 3.00
C ALA A 84 -6.40 -15.76 4.11
N ILE A 85 -7.20 -15.34 5.08
CA ILE A 85 -6.70 -14.64 6.28
C ILE A 85 -6.17 -15.65 7.31
N ILE A 86 -6.96 -16.67 7.63
CA ILE A 86 -6.66 -17.59 8.75
C ILE A 86 -5.47 -18.49 8.42
N VAL A 87 -5.44 -19.11 7.23
CA VAL A 87 -4.43 -20.13 6.90
C VAL A 87 -3.00 -19.60 6.96
N PRO A 88 -2.68 -18.40 6.42
CA PRO A 88 -1.35 -17.82 6.58
C PRO A 88 -0.94 -17.50 8.01
N LEU A 89 -1.90 -17.19 8.87
CA LEU A 89 -1.69 -16.82 10.27
C LEU A 89 -1.58 -18.05 11.18
N SER A 90 -2.29 -19.14 10.87
CA SER A 90 -2.36 -20.33 11.73
C SER A 90 -1.16 -21.27 11.58
N ALA A 91 -0.09 -20.85 10.90
CA ALA A 91 1.11 -21.66 10.59
C ALA A 91 0.80 -23.03 9.97
N ALA A 92 -0.36 -23.17 9.32
CA ALA A 92 -0.72 -24.41 8.64
C ALA A 92 0.20 -24.61 7.42
N ASN A 93 0.71 -25.82 7.24
CA ASN A 93 1.57 -26.20 6.11
C ASN A 93 0.74 -26.40 4.82
N VAL A 94 0.03 -25.35 4.41
CA VAL A 94 -0.65 -25.30 3.11
C VAL A 94 0.28 -24.60 2.12
N SER A 95 0.39 -25.16 0.92
CA SER A 95 1.15 -24.53 -0.14
C SER A 95 0.54 -23.18 -0.51
N TRP A 96 1.28 -22.08 -0.26
CA TRP A 96 0.87 -20.72 -0.60
C TRP A 96 0.52 -20.57 -2.08
N THR A 97 1.22 -21.29 -2.94
CA THR A 97 0.97 -21.33 -4.39
C THR A 97 -0.44 -21.82 -4.70
N VAL A 98 -0.93 -22.85 -3.99
CA VAL A 98 -2.29 -23.38 -4.16
C VAL A 98 -3.31 -22.33 -3.72
N LEU A 99 -3.09 -21.67 -2.58
CA LEU A 99 -3.97 -20.59 -2.12
C LEU A 99 -4.02 -19.44 -3.13
N LEU A 100 -2.90 -19.03 -3.70
CA LEU A 100 -2.85 -17.98 -4.72
C LEU A 100 -3.64 -18.36 -5.97
N TYR A 101 -3.56 -19.62 -6.43
CA TYR A 101 -4.38 -20.07 -7.56
C TYR A 101 -5.87 -20.11 -7.26
N VAL A 102 -6.25 -20.55 -6.05
CA VAL A 102 -7.65 -20.57 -5.62
C VAL A 102 -8.20 -19.15 -5.55
N ILE A 103 -7.44 -18.21 -4.98
CA ILE A 103 -7.79 -16.78 -4.95
C ILE A 103 -7.88 -16.22 -6.37
N ALA A 104 -6.93 -16.55 -7.25
CA ALA A 104 -6.96 -16.07 -8.64
C ALA A 104 -8.19 -16.57 -9.39
N ALA A 105 -8.57 -17.84 -9.22
CA ALA A 105 -9.76 -18.41 -9.83
C ALA A 105 -11.04 -17.73 -9.33
N GLU A 106 -11.13 -17.47 -8.02
CA GLU A 106 -12.23 -16.71 -7.44
C GLU A 106 -12.31 -15.30 -8.01
N LEU A 107 -11.17 -14.61 -8.15
CA LEU A 107 -11.14 -13.25 -8.67
C LEU A 107 -11.60 -13.15 -10.13
N ILE A 108 -11.31 -14.15 -10.96
CA ILE A 108 -11.87 -14.26 -12.32
C ILE A 108 -13.39 -14.40 -12.26
N PHE A 109 -13.88 -15.34 -11.45
CA PHE A 109 -15.31 -15.57 -11.29
C PHE A 109 -16.01 -14.29 -10.80
N SER A 110 -15.45 -13.65 -9.79
CA SER A 110 -15.89 -12.39 -9.20
C SER A 110 -15.97 -11.26 -10.24
N SER A 111 -14.93 -11.12 -11.06
CA SER A 111 -14.87 -10.14 -12.15
C SER A 111 -15.97 -10.34 -13.20
N ILE A 112 -16.20 -11.59 -13.63
CA ILE A 112 -17.25 -11.93 -14.59
C ILE A 112 -18.62 -11.50 -14.05
N ILE A 113 -18.93 -11.84 -12.79
CA ILE A 113 -20.21 -11.48 -12.18
C ILE A 113 -20.35 -9.96 -12.05
N LEU A 114 -19.30 -9.24 -11.62
CA LEU A 114 -19.33 -7.78 -11.51
C LEU A 114 -19.58 -7.09 -12.86
N PHE A 115 -18.99 -7.59 -13.95
CA PHE A 115 -19.25 -7.06 -15.29
C PHE A 115 -20.67 -7.33 -15.75
N LEU A 116 -21.20 -8.54 -15.50
CA LEU A 116 -22.59 -8.86 -15.82
C LEU A 116 -23.57 -7.96 -15.05
N ASP A 117 -23.32 -7.77 -13.75
CA ASP A 117 -24.13 -6.90 -12.89
C ASP A 117 -24.09 -5.45 -13.40
N ALA A 118 -22.89 -4.94 -13.72
CA ALA A 118 -22.72 -3.59 -14.25
C ALA A 118 -23.43 -3.39 -15.61
N LEU A 119 -23.41 -4.38 -16.50
CA LEU A 119 -24.13 -4.33 -17.78
C LEU A 119 -25.65 -4.26 -17.58
N LEU A 120 -26.18 -5.03 -16.63
CA LEU A 120 -27.61 -5.07 -16.32
C LEU A 120 -28.08 -3.78 -15.63
N LEU A 121 -27.24 -3.20 -14.77
CA LEU A 121 -27.52 -1.96 -14.03
C LEU A 121 -27.20 -0.69 -14.83
N ARG A 122 -26.63 -0.80 -16.03
CA ARG A 122 -26.26 0.36 -16.87
C ARG A 122 -27.43 1.29 -17.17
N LYS A 123 -28.65 0.75 -17.26
CA LYS A 123 -29.88 1.50 -17.57
C LYS A 123 -30.68 1.91 -16.32
N SER A 124 -30.29 1.46 -15.13
CA SER A 124 -31.08 1.66 -13.90
C SER A 124 -30.70 2.93 -13.12
N GLY A 125 -29.93 3.84 -13.71
CA GLY A 125 -29.52 5.11 -13.09
C GLY A 125 -28.57 4.97 -11.89
N ILE A 126 -28.10 3.76 -11.60
CA ILE A 126 -27.17 3.46 -10.51
C ILE A 126 -25.74 3.70 -10.97
N ILE A 127 -24.89 4.20 -10.07
CA ILE A 127 -23.46 4.43 -10.33
C ILE A 127 -22.76 3.08 -10.48
N ILE A 128 -22.51 2.65 -11.72
CA ILE A 128 -21.85 1.37 -12.05
C ILE A 128 -20.32 1.41 -11.98
N SER A 129 -19.71 2.60 -11.85
CA SER A 129 -18.26 2.78 -11.93
C SER A 129 -17.51 1.95 -10.88
N GLY A 130 -18.04 1.86 -9.64
CA GLY A 130 -17.45 1.05 -8.58
C GLY A 130 -17.36 -0.44 -8.95
N MET A 131 -18.44 -0.99 -9.50
CA MET A 131 -18.50 -2.40 -9.91
C MET A 131 -17.53 -2.70 -11.05
N LEU A 132 -17.42 -1.78 -12.02
CA LEU A 132 -16.47 -1.90 -13.12
C LEU A 132 -15.02 -1.80 -12.64
N SER A 133 -14.70 -0.84 -11.77
CA SER A 133 -13.34 -0.68 -11.24
C SER A 133 -12.92 -1.90 -10.41
N GLU A 134 -13.83 -2.44 -9.60
CA GLU A 134 -13.58 -3.65 -8.82
C GLU A 134 -13.41 -4.86 -9.76
N GLY A 135 -14.28 -5.02 -10.76
CA GLY A 135 -14.19 -6.10 -11.74
C GLY A 135 -12.88 -6.07 -12.53
N VAL A 136 -12.45 -4.90 -13.00
CA VAL A 136 -11.16 -4.72 -13.69
C VAL A 136 -10.00 -5.01 -12.75
N PHE A 137 -10.04 -4.49 -11.52
CA PHE A 137 -9.00 -4.75 -10.52
C PHE A 137 -8.86 -6.26 -10.25
N SER A 138 -9.97 -6.95 -9.97
CA SER A 138 -9.99 -8.39 -9.73
C SER A 138 -9.45 -9.17 -10.92
N LEU A 139 -9.80 -8.78 -12.16
CA LEU A 139 -9.28 -9.42 -13.36
C LEU A 139 -7.77 -9.26 -13.51
N VAL A 140 -7.26 -8.03 -13.33
CA VAL A 140 -5.83 -7.74 -13.43
C VAL A 140 -5.05 -8.50 -12.37
N VAL A 141 -5.51 -8.47 -11.12
CA VAL A 141 -4.87 -9.22 -10.03
C VAL A 141 -4.90 -10.72 -10.31
N ALA A 142 -6.02 -11.27 -10.78
CA ALA A 142 -6.10 -12.68 -11.13
C ALA A 142 -5.09 -13.09 -12.21
N ILE A 143 -4.98 -12.31 -13.29
CA ILE A 143 -4.01 -12.56 -14.36
C ILE A 143 -2.58 -12.54 -13.79
N LEU A 144 -2.25 -11.54 -12.97
CA LEU A 144 -0.93 -11.46 -12.33
C LEU A 144 -0.64 -12.70 -11.46
N LEU A 145 -1.61 -13.14 -10.66
CA LEU A 145 -1.48 -14.32 -9.81
C LEU A 145 -1.33 -15.62 -10.62
N PHE A 146 -2.01 -15.76 -11.75
CA PHE A 146 -1.89 -16.95 -12.62
C PHE A 146 -0.55 -17.00 -13.37
N VAL A 147 -0.08 -15.85 -13.87
CA VAL A 147 1.16 -15.80 -14.67
C VAL A 147 2.40 -15.91 -13.78
N PHE A 148 2.39 -15.29 -12.60
CA PHE A 148 3.57 -15.18 -11.73
C PHE A 148 3.36 -15.68 -10.28
N PRO A 149 2.72 -16.83 -10.02
CA PRO A 149 2.30 -17.23 -8.66
C PRO A 149 3.47 -17.34 -7.66
N GLN A 150 4.62 -17.84 -8.10
CA GLN A 150 5.82 -17.99 -7.25
C GLN A 150 6.65 -16.72 -7.15
N GLN A 151 6.61 -15.89 -8.20
CA GLN A 151 7.45 -14.71 -8.33
C GLN A 151 6.76 -13.46 -7.78
N ILE A 152 5.42 -13.47 -7.63
CA ILE A 152 4.65 -12.31 -7.18
C ILE A 152 5.13 -11.83 -5.80
N GLY A 153 5.42 -12.77 -4.91
CA GLY A 153 5.97 -12.49 -3.60
C GLY A 153 7.30 -11.76 -3.67
N SER A 154 8.27 -12.30 -4.42
CA SER A 154 9.60 -11.69 -4.53
C SER A 154 9.60 -10.39 -5.32
N MET A 155 8.80 -10.28 -6.38
CA MET A 155 8.68 -9.06 -7.19
C MET A 155 8.07 -7.92 -6.39
N LEU A 156 6.91 -8.16 -5.76
CA LEU A 156 6.24 -7.15 -4.93
C LEU A 156 7.11 -6.76 -3.72
N LEU A 157 7.74 -7.73 -3.07
CA LEU A 157 8.67 -7.50 -1.97
C LEU A 157 9.83 -6.59 -2.38
N LYS A 158 10.48 -6.88 -3.51
CA LYS A 158 11.59 -6.08 -4.03
C LYS A 158 11.13 -4.67 -4.39
N LEU A 159 9.95 -4.53 -4.98
CA LEU A 159 9.39 -3.23 -5.34
C LEU A 159 9.08 -2.40 -4.09
N VAL A 160 8.40 -2.98 -3.10
CA VAL A 160 8.11 -2.32 -1.81
C VAL A 160 9.40 -1.97 -1.07
N GLY A 161 10.35 -2.91 -0.99
CA GLY A 161 11.67 -2.67 -0.39
C GLY A 161 12.43 -1.55 -1.09
N ALA A 162 12.44 -1.51 -2.42
CA ALA A 162 13.06 -0.45 -3.20
C ALA A 162 12.43 0.91 -2.95
N VAL A 163 11.09 1.00 -2.86
CA VAL A 163 10.37 2.24 -2.54
C VAL A 163 10.72 2.72 -1.12
N LEU A 164 10.77 1.82 -0.14
CA LEU A 164 11.17 2.15 1.23
C LEU A 164 12.61 2.66 1.30
N ILE A 165 13.54 2.01 0.59
CA ILE A 165 14.94 2.43 0.49
C ILE A 165 15.02 3.82 -0.16
N ALA A 166 14.35 4.03 -1.29
CA ALA A 166 14.35 5.32 -1.99
C ALA A 166 13.74 6.45 -1.13
N SER A 167 12.66 6.17 -0.40
CA SER A 167 12.04 7.09 0.55
C SER A 167 12.99 7.44 1.71
N GLY A 168 13.63 6.43 2.31
CA GLY A 168 14.61 6.63 3.37
C GLY A 168 15.81 7.46 2.91
N LEU A 169 16.36 7.15 1.74
CA LEU A 169 17.42 7.93 1.09
C LEU A 169 16.99 9.38 0.84
N ALA A 170 15.80 9.59 0.29
CA ALA A 170 15.27 10.93 0.04
C ALA A 170 15.18 11.74 1.34
N MET A 171 14.67 11.14 2.42
CA MET A 171 14.60 11.79 3.74
C MET A 171 15.99 12.19 4.28
N VAL A 172 16.97 11.29 4.18
CA VAL A 172 18.35 11.55 4.66
C VAL A 172 19.01 12.66 3.82
N LEU A 173 18.89 12.60 2.49
CA LEU A 173 19.44 13.61 1.59
C LEU A 173 18.80 14.98 1.83
N TRP A 174 17.48 15.02 2.06
CA TRP A 174 16.75 16.26 2.33
C TRP A 174 17.20 16.89 3.67
N ALA A 175 17.35 16.08 4.71
CA ALA A 175 17.83 16.54 6.00
C ALA A 175 19.28 17.07 5.92
N TYR A 176 20.14 16.42 5.12
CA TYR A 176 21.51 16.88 4.90
C TYR A 176 21.55 18.21 4.13
N ARG A 177 20.71 18.37 3.10
CA ARG A 177 20.62 19.59 2.30
C ARG A 177 20.17 20.79 3.14
N ILE A 178 19.16 20.62 3.99
CA ILE A 178 18.70 21.67 4.93
C ILE A 178 19.81 22.03 5.92
N ARG A 179 20.54 21.04 6.45
CA ARG A 179 21.64 21.28 7.38
C ARG A 179 22.79 22.05 6.73
N LYS A 180 23.07 21.81 5.45
CA LYS A 180 24.08 22.55 4.66
C LYS A 180 23.66 24.02 4.46
N ILE A 181 22.41 24.27 4.12
CA ILE A 181 21.88 25.63 3.91
C ILE A 181 21.92 26.44 5.22
N ASN A 182 21.45 25.86 6.33
CA ASN A 182 21.50 26.53 7.64
C ASN A 182 22.94 26.87 8.08
N ARG A 183 23.92 26.04 7.73
CA ARG A 183 25.33 26.28 8.08
C ARG A 183 25.94 27.46 7.30
N GLN A 184 25.53 27.68 6.05
CA GLN A 184 26.00 28.81 5.25
C GLN A 184 25.40 30.14 5.75
N SER A 185 24.13 30.17 6.11
CA SER A 185 23.48 31.38 6.65
C SER A 185 24.03 31.80 8.02
N SER A 186 24.41 30.85 8.88
CA SER A 186 25.00 31.15 10.20
C SER A 186 26.44 31.67 10.13
N THR A 187 27.16 31.47 9.03
CA THR A 187 28.55 31.93 8.89
C THR A 187 28.61 33.39 8.42
N GLN A 188 27.63 33.85 7.64
CA GLN A 188 27.56 35.23 7.14
C GLN A 188 27.22 36.28 8.20
N THR A 189 26.58 35.91 9.31
CA THR A 189 26.21 36.86 10.38
C THR A 189 27.30 37.11 11.42
N ILE A 190 28.39 36.33 11.43
CA ILE A 190 29.49 36.49 12.41
C ILE A 190 30.52 37.53 11.93
N GLU A 191 30.63 37.78 10.62
CA GLU A 191 31.63 38.72 10.07
C GLU A 191 31.13 40.18 9.99
N ALA A 192 29.86 40.46 10.28
CA ALA A 192 29.26 41.79 10.07
C ALA A 192 29.30 42.74 11.28
N GLU A 193 29.75 42.31 12.46
CA GLU A 193 29.67 43.11 13.69
C GLU A 193 30.99 43.12 14.47
N ALA A 194 31.98 43.83 13.92
CA ALA A 194 33.10 44.35 14.70
C ALA A 194 33.71 45.57 13.99
N VAL A 195 32.96 46.67 13.90
CA VAL A 195 33.56 48.00 13.72
C VAL A 195 33.42 48.72 15.04
N VAL A 196 34.43 48.55 15.89
CA VAL A 196 34.64 49.42 17.06
C VAL A 196 35.07 50.77 16.50
N VAL A 197 34.20 51.77 16.61
CA VAL A 197 34.53 53.16 16.31
C VAL A 197 35.15 53.73 17.58
N ASP A 198 36.48 53.82 17.61
CA ASP A 198 37.19 54.56 18.67
C ASP A 198 36.91 56.06 18.50
N GLU A 199 36.39 56.68 19.55
CA GLU A 199 36.14 58.12 19.62
C GLU A 199 37.45 58.83 20.03
N PRO A 200 37.91 59.88 19.31
CA PRO A 200 39.21 60.50 19.57
C PRO A 200 39.20 61.28 20.89
N SER A 201 40.21 61.01 21.73
CA SER A 201 40.48 61.75 22.96
C SER A 201 40.66 63.24 22.68
N LYS A 202 39.84 64.08 23.32
CA LYS A 202 40.04 65.53 23.35
C LYS A 202 41.01 65.88 24.48
N ASP A 203 42.14 66.46 24.09
CA ASP A 203 42.95 67.34 24.95
C ASP A 203 42.19 68.62 25.33
#